data_AF-A0A7V0Y5A6-F1
#
_entry.id   AF-A0A7V0Y5A6-F1
#
_cell.length_a   1.000
_cell.length_b   1.000
_cell.length_c   1.000
_cell.angle_alpha   90.00
_cell.angle_beta   90.00
_cell.angle_gamma   90.00
#
_symmetry.space_group_name_H-M   'P 1'
#
loop_
_entity.id
_entity.type
_entity.pdbx_description
1 polymer ?
#
loop_
_entity_poly.entity_id
_entity_poly.type
_entity_poly.pdbx_seq_one_letter_code
_entity_poly.pdbx_strand_id
1 'polypeptide(L)'
;MIDVTARLQSVLPLGLQGRLAPAYRAIRRKVALVDRVLDRRTLTLSEFEALLFTLGVRKDAVVFLHSSLDAIARRVPGLSPIRLIRILQNLLTESGALLMPAFPFTGRQARYADRVHIFDVQRTPSQTGLVTEVFRRLPGVSRSLHPTHSVAAWGRCGRELVATHHMGGAFGPNSPIYKLRDVNGLVIGIGTRFRESFTIMHVPEEIHPKAQARLFESKVRSMTIVNGGSRMEYTFRALRPDVRRNYARVERILEQEGVLRNITVGGLHCVATHAERFIDRALQLVDEDRYL
;
A
#
# COMPACT_ATOMS: atom_id res chain seq x y z
N MET A 1 -8.93 21.47 0.91
CA MET A 1 -9.05 21.97 2.29
C MET A 1 -7.86 21.48 3.11
N ILE A 2 -7.20 22.39 3.83
CA ILE A 2 -6.18 22.06 4.83
C ILE A 2 -6.82 21.08 5.82
N ASP A 3 -6.18 19.94 6.07
CA ASP A 3 -6.67 18.97 7.05
C ASP A 3 -6.50 19.55 8.46
N VAL A 4 -7.47 20.37 8.88
CA VAL A 4 -7.54 21.04 10.18
C VAL A 4 -7.44 20.00 11.30
N THR A 5 -7.93 18.77 11.07
CA THR A 5 -7.82 17.67 12.03
C THR A 5 -6.41 17.11 12.13
N ALA A 6 -5.68 16.96 11.02
CA ALA A 6 -4.26 16.58 11.05
C ALA A 6 -3.37 17.66 11.67
N ARG A 7 -3.68 18.94 11.42
CA ARG A 7 -3.00 20.07 12.08
C ARG A 7 -3.25 20.04 13.59
N LEU A 8 -4.49 19.92 14.05
CA LEU A 8 -4.82 19.83 15.48
C LEU A 8 -4.20 18.62 16.18
N GLN A 9 -4.15 17.46 15.52
CA GLN A 9 -3.47 16.27 16.07
C GLN A 9 -1.96 16.48 16.21
N SER A 10 -1.34 17.25 15.31
CA SER A 10 0.11 17.46 15.33
C SER A 10 0.62 18.37 16.47
N VAL A 11 -0.27 19.15 17.10
CA VAL A 11 0.09 20.09 18.19
C VAL A 11 -0.08 19.47 19.59
N LEU A 12 -0.77 18.33 19.72
CA LEU A 12 -1.12 17.76 21.03
C LEU A 12 -0.10 16.74 21.56
N PRO A 13 0.12 16.66 22.89
CA PRO A 13 0.96 15.62 23.51
C PRO A 13 0.45 14.20 23.22
N LEU A 14 1.38 13.25 23.00
CA LEU A 14 1.08 11.86 22.59
C LEU A 14 0.07 11.14 23.51
N GLY A 15 0.11 11.39 24.83
CA GLY A 15 -0.81 10.79 25.80
C GLY A 15 -2.28 11.23 25.61
N LEU A 16 -2.51 12.45 25.12
CA LEU A 16 -3.83 13.01 24.84
C LEU A 16 -4.35 12.59 23.45
N GLN A 17 -3.45 12.39 22.48
CA GLN A 17 -3.83 11.93 21.14
C GLN A 17 -4.55 10.57 21.18
N GLY A 18 -4.10 9.63 22.02
CA GLY A 18 -4.73 8.32 22.19
C GLY A 18 -6.16 8.40 22.74
N ARG A 19 -6.40 9.29 23.71
CA ARG A 19 -7.72 9.52 24.33
C ARG A 19 -8.69 10.25 23.40
N LEU A 20 -8.21 11.18 22.59
CA LEU A 20 -9.02 11.99 21.68
C LEU A 20 -9.21 11.36 20.29
N ALA A 21 -8.47 10.29 19.96
CA ALA A 21 -8.57 9.59 18.68
C ALA A 21 -10.01 9.19 18.27
N PRO A 22 -10.92 8.77 19.17
CA PRO A 22 -12.32 8.52 18.81
C PRO A 22 -13.06 9.79 18.38
N ALA A 23 -12.91 10.88 19.14
CA ALA A 23 -13.53 12.17 18.84
C ALA A 23 -13.01 12.77 17.53
N TYR A 24 -11.69 12.73 17.30
CA TYR A 24 -11.08 13.13 16.03
C TYR A 24 -11.61 12.31 14.86
N ARG A 25 -11.73 10.98 15.02
CA ARG A 25 -12.30 10.13 13.97
C ARG A 25 -13.76 10.48 13.67
N ALA A 26 -14.56 10.79 14.68
CA ALA A 26 -15.94 11.22 14.50
C ALA A 26 -16.05 12.57 13.78
N ILE A 27 -15.23 13.56 14.17
CA ILE A 27 -15.16 14.87 13.50
C ILE A 27 -14.71 14.72 12.06
N ARG A 28 -13.63 13.97 11.81
CA ARG A 28 -13.13 13.71 10.45
C ARG A 28 -14.18 13.04 9.57
N ARG A 29 -14.98 12.11 10.12
CA ARG A 29 -16.12 11.50 9.41
C ARG A 29 -17.21 12.52 9.07
N LYS A 30 -17.58 13.40 10.02
CA LYS A 30 -18.57 14.47 9.76
C LYS A 30 -18.07 15.47 8.72
N VAL A 31 -16.83 15.93 8.83
CA VAL A 31 -16.20 16.82 7.83
C VAL A 31 -16.13 16.13 6.47
N ALA A 32 -15.73 14.86 6.40
CA ALA A 32 -15.71 14.10 5.14
C ALA A 32 -17.12 13.85 4.56
N LEU A 33 -18.17 13.85 5.39
CA LEU A 33 -19.56 13.76 4.95
C LEU A 33 -20.03 15.11 4.38
N VAL A 34 -19.72 16.22 5.03
CA VAL A 34 -20.03 17.58 4.54
C VAL A 34 -19.29 17.85 3.22
N ASP A 35 -17.99 17.54 3.18
CA ASP A 35 -17.17 17.65 1.96
C ASP A 35 -17.74 16.78 0.82
N ARG A 36 -18.27 15.58 1.14
CA ARG A 36 -18.98 14.73 0.17
C ARG A 36 -20.25 15.37 -0.40
N VAL A 37 -20.99 16.13 0.40
CA VAL A 37 -22.24 16.76 -0.04
C VAL A 37 -21.95 17.99 -0.90
N LEU A 38 -20.87 18.72 -0.59
CA LEU A 38 -20.50 19.96 -1.27
C LEU A 38 -19.70 19.72 -2.56
N ASP A 39 -18.76 18.77 -2.56
CA ASP A 39 -17.89 18.52 -3.71
C ASP A 39 -18.51 17.48 -4.66
N ARG A 40 -19.23 17.99 -5.67
CA ARG A 40 -19.94 17.20 -6.70
C ARG A 40 -19.12 16.89 -7.94
N ARG A 41 -17.81 17.18 -7.95
CA ARG A 41 -16.98 16.89 -9.12
C ARG A 41 -16.93 15.39 -9.36
N THR A 42 -17.19 15.01 -10.61
CA THR A 42 -17.13 13.64 -11.11
C THR A 42 -16.22 13.58 -12.34
N LEU A 43 -15.89 12.35 -12.72
CA LEU A 43 -15.18 11.97 -13.93
C LEU A 43 -16.07 10.97 -14.66
N THR A 44 -16.15 11.13 -15.97
CA THR A 44 -16.61 10.08 -16.88
C THR A 44 -15.64 8.90 -16.84
N LEU A 45 -16.09 7.76 -17.36
CA LEU A 45 -15.21 6.59 -17.46
C LEU A 45 -14.00 6.87 -18.36
N SER A 46 -14.19 7.57 -19.48
CA SER A 46 -13.11 7.93 -20.40
C SER A 46 -12.08 8.85 -19.76
N GLU A 47 -12.51 9.84 -18.96
CA GLU A 47 -11.58 10.69 -18.20
C GLU A 47 -10.83 9.90 -17.12
N PHE A 48 -11.49 8.93 -16.48
CA PHE A 48 -10.84 8.04 -15.53
C PHE A 48 -9.79 7.15 -16.20
N GLU A 49 -10.08 6.58 -17.37
CA GLU A 49 -9.12 5.80 -18.14
C GLU A 49 -7.94 6.66 -18.60
N ALA A 50 -8.20 7.88 -19.09
CA ALA A 50 -7.14 8.84 -19.44
C ALA A 50 -6.25 9.18 -18.22
N LEU A 51 -6.83 9.29 -17.02
CA LEU A 51 -6.08 9.44 -15.78
C LEU A 51 -5.20 8.20 -15.49
N LEU A 52 -5.71 6.99 -15.68
CA LEU A 52 -4.91 5.76 -15.53
C LEU A 52 -3.72 5.75 -16.50
N PHE A 53 -3.92 6.11 -17.77
CA PHE A 53 -2.85 6.26 -18.75
C PHE A 53 -1.80 7.29 -18.33
N THR A 54 -2.25 8.41 -17.76
CA THR A 54 -1.42 9.50 -17.24
C THR A 54 -0.59 9.09 -16.02
N LEU A 55 -1.09 8.14 -15.23
CA LEU A 55 -0.39 7.50 -14.11
C LEU A 55 0.59 6.40 -14.55
N GLY A 56 0.60 6.02 -15.84
CA GLY A 56 1.48 4.99 -16.38
C GLY A 56 0.85 3.59 -16.48
N VAL A 57 -0.46 3.45 -16.22
CA VAL A 57 -1.18 2.19 -16.49
C VAL A 57 -1.36 2.06 -17.99
N ARG A 58 -0.52 1.23 -18.61
CA ARG A 58 -0.46 1.02 -20.06
C ARG A 58 -0.22 -0.44 -20.35
N LYS A 59 -0.36 -0.80 -21.63
CA LYS A 59 -0.05 -2.13 -22.13
C LYS A 59 1.31 -2.60 -21.62
N ASP A 60 1.35 -3.81 -21.08
CA ASP A 60 2.52 -4.55 -20.61
C ASP A 60 3.20 -3.96 -19.35
N ALA A 61 2.62 -2.94 -18.72
CA ALA A 61 3.16 -2.38 -17.49
C ALA A 61 2.96 -3.31 -16.27
N VAL A 62 3.84 -3.19 -15.28
CA VAL A 62 3.72 -3.86 -13.98
C VAL A 62 3.30 -2.83 -12.94
N VAL A 63 2.10 -2.99 -12.38
CA VAL A 63 1.50 -2.00 -11.47
C VAL A 63 1.20 -2.61 -10.11
N PHE A 64 1.73 -2.02 -9.05
CA PHE A 64 1.34 -2.26 -7.67
C PHE A 64 0.35 -1.18 -7.21
N LEU A 65 -0.90 -1.56 -7.00
CA LEU A 65 -2.00 -0.64 -6.74
C LEU A 65 -2.39 -0.61 -5.25
N HIS A 66 -2.40 0.60 -4.69
CA HIS A 66 -3.18 0.98 -3.53
C HIS A 66 -4.45 1.71 -3.99
N SER A 67 -5.61 1.40 -3.39
CA SER A 67 -6.86 2.02 -3.80
C SER A 67 -7.83 2.26 -2.65
N SER A 68 -8.65 3.30 -2.79
CA SER A 68 -9.83 3.54 -1.95
C SER A 68 -11.06 3.55 -2.84
N LEU A 69 -11.84 2.47 -2.81
CA LEU A 69 -13.08 2.39 -3.59
C LEU A 69 -14.04 3.53 -3.26
N ASP A 70 -14.18 3.89 -1.98
CA ASP A 70 -15.05 4.99 -1.55
C ASP A 70 -14.65 6.35 -2.11
N ALA A 71 -13.35 6.57 -2.33
CA ALA A 71 -12.85 7.79 -2.96
C ALA A 71 -13.05 7.72 -4.48
N ILE A 72 -12.81 6.56 -5.09
CA ILE A 72 -12.97 6.36 -6.53
C ILE A 72 -14.44 6.43 -6.94
N ALA A 73 -15.32 5.63 -6.34
CA ALA A 73 -16.74 5.54 -6.69
C ALA A 73 -17.51 6.85 -6.47
N ARG A 74 -17.00 7.72 -5.59
CA ARG A 74 -17.53 9.09 -5.43
C ARG A 74 -17.24 9.97 -6.64
N ARG A 75 -16.07 9.79 -7.25
CA ARG A 75 -15.62 10.58 -8.40
C ARG A 75 -15.98 9.94 -9.72
N VAL A 76 -16.12 8.61 -9.76
CA VAL A 76 -16.48 7.84 -10.95
C VAL A 76 -17.76 7.07 -10.63
N PRO A 77 -18.94 7.69 -10.80
CA PRO A 77 -20.21 7.07 -10.45
C PRO A 77 -20.40 5.71 -11.13
N GLY A 78 -20.88 4.72 -10.37
CA GLY A 78 -21.14 3.37 -10.88
C GLY A 78 -19.90 2.48 -11.06
N LEU A 79 -18.70 2.92 -10.64
CA LEU A 79 -17.51 2.07 -10.67
C LEU A 79 -17.50 1.07 -9.51
N SER A 80 -17.75 -0.20 -9.83
CA SER A 80 -17.66 -1.32 -8.88
C SER A 80 -16.22 -1.86 -8.76
N PRO A 81 -15.88 -2.63 -7.70
CA PRO A 81 -14.56 -3.24 -7.56
C PRO A 81 -14.17 -4.10 -8.77
N ILE A 82 -15.10 -4.94 -9.24
CA ILE A 82 -14.84 -5.84 -10.37
C ILE A 82 -14.65 -5.05 -11.67
N ARG A 83 -15.40 -3.95 -11.87
CA ARG A 83 -15.25 -3.11 -13.05
C ARG A 83 -13.90 -2.40 -13.05
N LEU A 84 -13.47 -1.86 -11.90
CA LEU A 84 -12.13 -1.29 -11.75
C LEU A 84 -11.03 -2.30 -12.07
N ILE A 85 -11.11 -3.51 -11.51
CA ILE A 85 -10.11 -4.56 -11.75
C ILE A 85 -10.06 -4.92 -13.24
N ARG A 86 -11.21 -5.09 -13.90
CA ARG A 86 -11.28 -5.41 -15.33
C ARG A 86 -10.68 -4.31 -16.21
N ILE A 87 -10.96 -3.03 -15.91
CA ILE A 87 -10.35 -1.90 -16.64
C ILE A 87 -8.82 -1.98 -16.53
N LEU A 88 -8.29 -2.20 -15.32
CA LEU A 88 -6.85 -2.32 -15.11
C LEU A 88 -6.28 -3.52 -15.86
N GLN A 89 -6.89 -4.70 -15.77
CA GLN A 89 -6.45 -5.89 -16.50
C GLN A 89 -6.46 -5.70 -18.03
N ASN A 90 -7.50 -5.05 -18.56
CA ASN A 90 -7.61 -4.75 -19.99
C ASN A 90 -6.50 -3.79 -20.45
N LEU A 91 -6.20 -2.76 -19.67
CA LEU A 91 -5.15 -1.79 -19.98
C LEU A 91 -3.76 -2.40 -19.92
N LEU A 92 -3.50 -3.30 -18.95
CA LEU A 92 -2.20 -3.93 -18.73
C LEU A 92 -1.95 -5.12 -19.66
N THR A 93 -3.03 -5.80 -20.09
CA THR A 93 -3.00 -7.07 -20.83
C THR A 93 -2.30 -8.21 -20.07
N GLU A 94 -2.35 -9.44 -20.59
CA GLU A 94 -1.76 -10.62 -19.91
C GLU A 94 -0.22 -10.59 -19.81
N SER A 95 0.43 -9.83 -20.69
CA SER A 95 1.88 -9.61 -20.68
C SER A 95 2.31 -8.64 -19.57
N GLY A 96 1.39 -7.77 -19.11
CA GLY A 96 1.60 -6.91 -17.95
C GLY A 96 1.33 -7.63 -16.63
N ALA A 97 1.26 -6.86 -15.53
CA ALA A 97 0.90 -7.41 -14.23
C ALA A 97 0.21 -6.39 -13.32
N LEU A 98 -0.76 -6.89 -12.55
CA LEU A 98 -1.45 -6.12 -11.51
C LEU A 98 -1.18 -6.75 -10.16
N LEU A 99 -0.65 -5.98 -9.21
CA LEU A 99 -0.36 -6.40 -7.85
C LEU A 99 -1.12 -5.51 -6.87
N MET A 100 -1.56 -6.07 -5.75
CA MET A 100 -2.20 -5.32 -4.66
C MET A 100 -1.79 -5.90 -3.30
N PRO A 101 -1.67 -5.07 -2.24
CA PRO A 101 -1.49 -5.60 -0.90
C PRO A 101 -2.74 -6.38 -0.49
N ALA A 102 -2.55 -7.53 0.16
CA ALA A 102 -3.60 -8.42 0.64
C ALA A 102 -3.41 -8.74 2.14
N PHE A 103 -3.09 -7.73 2.95
CA PHE A 103 -2.68 -7.94 4.34
C PHE A 103 -3.87 -8.44 5.18
N PRO A 104 -3.69 -9.40 6.09
CA PRO A 104 -4.79 -9.99 6.84
C PRO A 104 -5.16 -9.22 8.12
N PHE A 105 -4.66 -7.99 8.29
CA PHE A 105 -4.87 -7.21 9.50
C PHE A 105 -5.02 -5.71 9.23
N THR A 106 -5.58 -5.02 10.22
CA THR A 106 -5.51 -3.56 10.33
C THR A 106 -4.73 -3.19 11.59
N GLY A 107 -4.12 -2.01 11.61
CA GLY A 107 -3.33 -1.55 12.76
C GLY A 107 -1.91 -2.10 12.76
N ARG A 108 -1.43 -2.58 13.91
CA ARG A 108 -0.01 -2.94 14.11
C ARG A 108 0.24 -4.42 13.84
N GLN A 109 1.24 -4.72 13.03
CA GLN A 109 1.70 -6.08 12.72
C GLN A 109 1.96 -6.92 13.98
N ALA A 110 2.68 -6.36 14.96
CA ALA A 110 2.97 -7.03 16.23
C ALA A 110 1.71 -7.52 16.95
N ARG A 111 0.66 -6.68 17.04
CA ARG A 111 -0.61 -7.03 17.68
C ARG A 111 -1.37 -8.12 16.95
N TYR A 112 -1.27 -8.15 15.62
CA TYR A 112 -1.87 -9.21 14.83
C TYR A 112 -1.16 -10.54 15.09
N ALA A 113 0.17 -10.54 15.04
CA ALA A 113 1.01 -11.72 15.26
C ALA A 113 0.93 -12.28 16.68
N ASP A 114 0.65 -11.44 17.68
CA ASP A 114 0.40 -11.88 19.07
C ASP A 114 -0.96 -12.59 19.25
N ARG A 115 -1.89 -12.48 18.28
CA ARG A 115 -3.26 -13.02 18.39
C ARG A 115 -3.58 -14.11 17.37
N VAL A 116 -2.93 -14.07 16.23
CA VAL A 116 -3.18 -14.96 15.09
C VAL A 116 -1.85 -15.60 14.71
N HIS A 117 -1.80 -16.92 14.77
CA HIS A 117 -0.58 -17.69 14.50
C HIS A 117 -0.62 -18.45 13.18
N ILE A 118 -1.77 -18.50 12.50
CA ILE A 118 -1.94 -19.22 11.24
C ILE A 118 -2.39 -18.24 10.15
N PHE A 119 -1.66 -18.23 9.04
CA PHE A 119 -2.05 -17.57 7.80
C PHE A 119 -2.35 -18.63 6.74
N ASP A 120 -3.63 -18.78 6.39
CA ASP A 120 -4.06 -19.62 5.28
C ASP A 120 -4.16 -18.76 4.02
N VAL A 121 -3.32 -19.06 3.04
CA VAL A 121 -3.17 -18.28 1.81
C VAL A 121 -4.50 -18.12 1.08
N GLN A 122 -5.32 -19.18 1.07
CA GLN A 122 -6.61 -19.23 0.38
C GLN A 122 -7.73 -18.61 1.23
N ARG A 123 -7.76 -18.94 2.53
CA ARG A 123 -8.90 -18.63 3.41
C ARG A 123 -8.78 -17.31 4.16
N THR A 124 -7.57 -16.89 4.55
CA THR A 124 -7.41 -15.68 5.37
C THR A 124 -7.79 -14.43 4.55
N PRO A 125 -8.78 -13.63 4.99
CA PRO A 125 -9.23 -12.46 4.22
C PRO A 125 -8.16 -11.36 4.16
N SER A 126 -8.23 -10.55 3.12
CA SER A 126 -7.56 -9.25 3.07
C SER A 126 -8.33 -8.23 3.89
N GLN A 127 -7.59 -7.36 4.57
CA GLN A 127 -8.09 -6.24 5.38
C GLN A 127 -7.65 -4.87 4.81
N THR A 128 -7.03 -4.86 3.61
CA THR A 128 -6.52 -3.64 2.94
C THR A 128 -7.54 -2.97 2.00
N GLY A 129 -8.79 -3.43 2.01
CA GLY A 129 -9.91 -2.81 1.29
C GLY A 129 -10.63 -3.76 0.35
N LEU A 130 -11.88 -3.42 0.00
CA LEU A 130 -12.77 -4.30 -0.76
C LEU A 130 -12.22 -4.70 -2.13
N VAL A 131 -11.56 -3.78 -2.85
CA VAL A 131 -10.94 -4.08 -4.16
C VAL A 131 -9.91 -5.19 -4.02
N THR A 132 -9.08 -5.15 -2.99
CA THR A 132 -8.02 -6.16 -2.76
C THR A 132 -8.60 -7.53 -2.39
N GLU A 133 -9.68 -7.56 -1.60
CA GLU A 133 -10.36 -8.80 -1.21
C GLU A 133 -11.07 -9.46 -2.40
N VAL A 134 -11.72 -8.66 -3.24
CA VAL A 134 -12.31 -9.15 -4.51
C VAL A 134 -11.21 -9.65 -5.43
N PHE A 135 -10.16 -8.84 -5.63
CA PHE A 135 -9.06 -9.16 -6.54
C PHE A 135 -8.38 -10.49 -6.19
N ARG A 136 -8.01 -10.72 -4.93
CA ARG A 136 -7.30 -11.95 -4.53
C ARG A 136 -8.10 -13.25 -4.77
N ARG A 137 -9.42 -13.15 -4.97
CA ARG A 137 -10.32 -14.29 -5.20
C ARG A 137 -10.62 -14.53 -6.68
N LEU A 138 -10.17 -13.66 -7.57
CA LEU A 138 -10.44 -13.81 -9.00
C LEU A 138 -9.60 -14.95 -9.60
N PRO A 139 -10.13 -15.65 -10.62
CA PRO A 139 -9.36 -16.61 -11.39
C PRO A 139 -8.06 -16.00 -11.95
N GLY A 140 -6.98 -16.79 -11.93
CA GLY A 140 -5.67 -16.36 -12.42
C GLY A 140 -4.88 -15.47 -11.45
N VAL A 141 -5.45 -15.09 -10.29
CA VAL A 141 -4.74 -14.30 -9.27
C VAL A 141 -4.02 -15.22 -8.29
N SER A 142 -2.72 -14.99 -8.10
CA SER A 142 -1.87 -15.68 -7.11
C SER A 142 -1.68 -14.80 -5.88
N ARG A 143 -1.44 -15.41 -4.71
CA ARG A 143 -1.12 -14.66 -3.48
C ARG A 143 0.21 -15.13 -2.92
N SER A 144 1.08 -14.17 -2.60
CA SER A 144 2.41 -14.44 -2.06
C SER A 144 2.33 -15.10 -0.68
N LEU A 145 3.29 -15.96 -0.39
CA LEU A 145 3.41 -16.66 0.89
C LEU A 145 4.09 -15.78 1.95
N HIS A 146 3.40 -14.77 2.49
CA HIS A 146 3.90 -14.00 3.65
C HIS A 146 2.76 -13.78 4.66
N PRO A 147 2.93 -14.16 5.94
CA PRO A 147 1.80 -14.27 6.87
C PRO A 147 1.20 -12.93 7.29
N THR A 148 1.96 -11.84 7.24
CA THR A 148 1.44 -10.50 7.57
C THR A 148 1.33 -9.57 6.35
N HIS A 149 2.27 -9.58 5.42
CA HIS A 149 2.33 -8.63 4.30
C HIS A 149 2.12 -9.28 2.94
N SER A 150 1.24 -10.28 2.84
CA SER A 150 0.97 -10.93 1.55
C SER A 150 0.48 -9.95 0.47
N VAL A 151 0.80 -10.27 -0.78
CA VAL A 151 0.47 -9.52 -2.00
C VAL A 151 -0.30 -10.44 -2.94
N ALA A 152 -1.41 -9.96 -3.48
CA ALA A 152 -2.12 -10.61 -4.57
C ALA A 152 -1.58 -10.12 -5.91
N ALA A 153 -1.46 -10.98 -6.91
CA ALA A 153 -0.89 -10.65 -8.21
C ALA A 153 -1.58 -11.40 -9.36
N TRP A 154 -1.79 -10.69 -10.47
CA TRP A 154 -2.31 -11.18 -11.73
C TRP A 154 -1.31 -10.92 -12.86
N GLY A 155 -1.37 -11.71 -13.92
CA GLY A 155 -0.44 -11.66 -15.06
C GLY A 155 0.80 -12.53 -14.81
N ARG A 156 1.51 -12.89 -15.89
CA ARG A 156 2.68 -13.79 -15.82
C ARG A 156 3.77 -13.25 -14.90
N CYS A 157 4.19 -12.01 -15.12
CA CYS A 157 5.20 -11.34 -14.30
C CYS A 157 4.73 -11.22 -12.84
N GLY A 158 3.43 -10.94 -12.61
CA GLY A 158 2.86 -10.87 -11.27
C GLY A 158 3.03 -12.16 -10.47
N ARG A 159 2.81 -13.33 -11.10
CA ARG A 159 3.01 -14.64 -10.48
C ARG A 159 4.48 -14.86 -10.07
N GLU A 160 5.41 -14.47 -10.93
CA GLU A 160 6.85 -14.62 -10.69
C GLU A 160 7.32 -13.74 -9.50
N LEU A 161 6.82 -12.50 -9.43
CA LEU A 161 7.14 -11.56 -8.35
C LEU A 161 6.72 -12.09 -6.97
N VAL A 162 5.56 -12.76 -6.87
CA VAL A 162 5.02 -13.27 -5.60
C VAL A 162 5.54 -14.63 -5.16
N ALA A 163 6.24 -15.36 -6.03
CA ALA A 163 6.58 -16.76 -5.83
C ALA A 163 7.48 -17.03 -4.61
N THR A 164 8.46 -16.15 -4.34
CA THR A 164 9.49 -16.40 -3.31
C THR A 164 9.35 -15.55 -2.05
N HIS A 165 8.20 -14.92 -1.81
CA HIS A 165 8.03 -13.97 -0.69
C HIS A 165 8.30 -14.59 0.70
N HIS A 166 8.09 -15.89 0.87
CA HIS A 166 8.38 -16.62 2.12
C HIS A 166 9.87 -16.80 2.39
N MET A 167 10.73 -16.60 1.39
CA MET A 167 12.19 -16.82 1.48
C MET A 167 12.95 -15.60 2.05
N GLY A 168 12.25 -14.57 2.51
CA GLY A 168 12.85 -13.38 3.09
C GLY A 168 11.81 -12.58 3.86
N GLY A 169 12.16 -11.37 4.29
CA GLY A 169 11.24 -10.52 5.03
C GLY A 169 10.14 -9.87 4.17
N ALA A 170 9.28 -9.11 4.84
CA ALA A 170 8.06 -8.53 4.26
C ALA A 170 8.33 -7.52 3.14
N PHE A 171 9.44 -6.81 3.23
CA PHE A 171 9.85 -5.77 2.29
C PHE A 171 11.30 -5.94 1.83
N GLY A 172 11.93 -7.07 2.16
CA GLY A 172 13.28 -7.41 1.74
C GLY A 172 13.41 -7.82 0.27
N PRO A 173 14.58 -8.30 -0.17
CA PRO A 173 14.86 -8.61 -1.58
C PRO A 173 13.93 -9.64 -2.22
N ASN A 174 13.39 -10.56 -1.41
CA ASN A 174 12.42 -11.56 -1.87
C ASN A 174 10.96 -11.05 -1.91
N SER A 175 10.70 -9.84 -1.39
CA SER A 175 9.36 -9.26 -1.38
C SER A 175 8.93 -8.81 -2.79
N PRO A 176 7.63 -8.94 -3.13
CA PRO A 176 7.13 -8.49 -4.42
C PRO A 176 7.34 -7.00 -4.64
N ILE A 177 7.28 -6.20 -3.57
CA ILE A 177 7.42 -4.74 -3.65
C ILE A 177 8.87 -4.34 -3.95
N TYR A 178 9.86 -5.01 -3.34
CA TYR A 178 11.26 -4.78 -3.69
C TYR A 178 11.53 -5.11 -5.15
N LYS A 179 11.11 -6.31 -5.60
CA LYS A 179 11.36 -6.82 -6.96
C LYS A 179 10.73 -5.98 -8.08
N LEU A 180 9.78 -5.08 -7.76
CA LEU A 180 9.27 -4.12 -8.73
C LEU A 180 10.40 -3.27 -9.33
N ARG A 181 11.48 -3.02 -8.59
CA ARG A 181 12.63 -2.27 -9.10
C ARG A 181 13.29 -2.93 -10.31
N ASP A 182 13.28 -4.26 -10.38
CA ASP A 182 13.98 -5.02 -11.42
C ASP A 182 13.13 -5.17 -12.70
N VAL A 183 11.87 -4.75 -12.66
CA VAL A 183 10.90 -4.88 -13.77
C VAL A 183 10.27 -3.56 -14.18
N ASN A 184 10.92 -2.43 -13.85
CA ASN A 184 10.37 -1.08 -14.07
C ASN A 184 8.94 -0.91 -13.53
N GLY A 185 8.67 -1.51 -12.37
CA GLY A 185 7.35 -1.54 -11.76
C GLY A 185 6.91 -0.17 -11.24
N LEU A 186 5.62 0.11 -11.39
CA LEU A 186 4.95 1.32 -10.92
C LEU A 186 4.23 1.05 -9.61
N VAL A 187 4.37 1.96 -8.63
CA VAL A 187 3.52 1.97 -7.43
C VAL A 187 2.54 3.12 -7.54
N ILE A 188 1.24 2.80 -7.54
CA ILE A 188 0.16 3.75 -7.79
C ILE A 188 -0.84 3.73 -6.63
N GLY A 189 -1.26 4.91 -6.19
CA GLY A 189 -2.37 5.12 -5.27
C GLY A 189 -3.50 5.83 -5.99
N ILE A 190 -4.71 5.27 -5.95
CA ILE A 190 -5.91 5.90 -6.50
C ILE A 190 -6.93 6.12 -5.38
N GLY A 191 -7.24 7.38 -5.10
CA GLY A 191 -8.07 7.74 -3.95
C GLY A 191 -7.37 7.54 -2.60
N THR A 192 -6.06 7.31 -2.61
CA THR A 192 -5.22 7.20 -1.42
C THR A 192 -4.07 8.20 -1.49
N ARG A 193 -3.41 8.42 -0.36
CA ARG A 193 -2.20 9.25 -0.26
C ARG A 193 -0.99 8.39 0.05
N PHE A 194 0.18 8.90 -0.30
CA PHE A 194 1.46 8.24 -0.02
C PHE A 194 1.58 7.83 1.45
N ARG A 195 1.44 8.81 2.37
CA ARG A 195 1.57 8.60 3.83
C ARG A 195 0.61 7.60 4.44
N GLU A 196 -0.52 7.35 3.77
CA GLU A 196 -1.61 6.55 4.30
C GLU A 196 -1.53 5.09 3.85
N SER A 197 -0.88 4.83 2.71
CA SER A 197 -1.06 3.55 2.01
C SER A 197 0.18 2.98 1.33
N PHE A 198 1.21 3.77 1.01
CA PHE A 198 2.30 3.30 0.15
C PHE A 198 3.26 2.38 0.89
N THR A 199 3.12 1.08 0.66
CA THR A 199 3.91 0.06 1.36
C THR A 199 5.37 0.02 0.90
N ILE A 200 5.70 0.59 -0.26
CA ILE A 200 7.07 0.71 -0.75
C ILE A 200 7.99 1.51 0.19
N MET A 201 7.42 2.38 1.03
CA MET A 201 8.18 3.10 2.05
C MET A 201 8.85 2.18 3.08
N HIS A 202 8.39 0.94 3.23
CA HIS A 202 8.97 -0.01 4.17
C HIS A 202 10.14 -0.80 3.59
N VAL A 203 10.35 -0.76 2.27
CA VAL A 203 11.51 -1.39 1.61
C VAL A 203 12.83 -0.84 2.15
N PRO A 204 13.13 0.47 2.07
CA PRO A 204 14.37 1.04 2.62
C PRO A 204 14.45 0.86 4.15
N GLU A 205 13.31 0.81 4.86
CA GLU A 205 13.30 0.53 6.30
C GLU A 205 13.86 -0.86 6.62
N GLU A 206 13.57 -1.85 5.78
CA GLU A 206 13.94 -3.25 6.02
C GLU A 206 15.31 -3.60 5.44
N ILE A 207 15.68 -3.11 4.25
CA ILE A 207 16.91 -3.52 3.56
C ILE A 207 18.14 -2.72 3.99
N HIS A 208 17.97 -1.50 4.51
CA HIS A 208 19.09 -0.66 4.92
C HIS A 208 19.51 -0.98 6.37
N PRO A 209 20.76 -1.39 6.65
CA PRO A 209 21.19 -1.82 8.00
C PRO A 209 20.91 -0.79 9.10
N LYS A 210 21.23 0.49 8.85
CA LYS A 210 20.95 1.62 9.76
C LYS A 210 19.46 1.75 10.10
N ALA A 211 18.57 1.66 9.10
CA ALA A 211 17.14 1.76 9.32
C ALA A 211 16.59 0.51 10.02
N GLN A 212 17.04 -0.68 9.60
CA GLN A 212 16.61 -1.95 10.19
C GLN A 212 16.92 -2.01 11.68
N ALA A 213 18.15 -1.65 12.08
CA ALA A 213 18.59 -1.62 13.47
C ALA A 213 17.77 -0.64 14.34
N ARG A 214 17.32 0.47 13.74
CA ARG A 214 16.53 1.50 14.44
C ARG A 214 15.05 1.15 14.50
N LEU A 215 14.48 0.53 13.47
CA LEU A 215 13.03 0.43 13.26
C LEU A 215 12.41 -0.91 13.61
N PHE A 216 13.17 -1.98 13.77
CA PHE A 216 12.63 -3.32 14.05
C PHE A 216 12.86 -3.74 15.50
N GLU A 217 11.92 -4.50 16.04
CA GLU A 217 12.01 -5.09 17.38
C GLU A 217 13.09 -6.19 17.41
N SER A 218 13.71 -6.43 18.55
CA SER A 218 14.55 -7.62 18.75
C SER A 218 13.72 -8.90 18.91
N LYS A 219 12.47 -8.78 19.38
CA LYS A 219 11.54 -9.91 19.57
C LYS A 219 11.24 -10.60 18.24
N VAL A 220 11.61 -11.87 18.14
CA VAL A 220 11.23 -12.75 17.04
C VAL A 220 9.84 -13.31 17.30
N ARG A 221 9.02 -13.37 16.25
CA ARG A 221 7.66 -13.90 16.25
C ARG A 221 7.59 -15.02 15.22
N SER A 222 6.78 -16.06 15.49
CA SER A 222 6.51 -17.13 14.53
C SER A 222 5.04 -17.13 14.11
N MET A 223 4.80 -17.51 12.87
CA MET A 223 3.49 -17.83 12.32
C MET A 223 3.61 -19.00 11.36
N THR A 224 2.58 -19.83 11.28
CA THR A 224 2.47 -20.91 10.29
C THR A 224 1.77 -20.40 9.03
N ILE A 225 2.41 -20.54 7.88
CA ILE A 225 1.81 -20.36 6.56
C ILE A 225 1.19 -21.69 6.13
N VAL A 226 -0.09 -21.67 5.74
CA VAL A 226 -0.81 -22.81 5.17
C VAL A 226 -1.15 -22.51 3.72
N ASN A 227 -0.75 -23.38 2.80
CA ASN A 227 -1.07 -23.28 1.38
C ASN A 227 -1.54 -24.64 0.85
N GLY A 228 -2.85 -24.85 0.77
CA GLY A 228 -3.41 -26.16 0.47
C GLY A 228 -3.03 -27.17 1.55
N GLY A 229 -2.37 -28.27 1.14
CA GLY A 229 -1.89 -29.31 2.07
C GLY A 229 -0.55 -28.98 2.75
N SER A 230 0.18 -27.95 2.29
CA SER A 230 1.51 -27.62 2.80
C SER A 230 1.45 -26.65 3.98
N ARG A 231 2.36 -26.86 4.95
CA ARG A 231 2.56 -25.98 6.11
C ARG A 231 4.02 -25.57 6.22
N MET A 232 4.27 -24.32 6.57
CA MET A 232 5.61 -23.75 6.71
C MET A 232 5.64 -22.82 7.92
N GLU A 233 6.61 -23.02 8.81
CA GLU A 233 6.89 -22.06 9.88
C GLU A 233 7.64 -20.86 9.30
N TYR A 234 7.23 -19.67 9.71
CA TYR A 234 7.82 -18.42 9.25
C TYR A 234 8.06 -17.51 10.44
N THR A 235 9.31 -17.03 10.56
CA THR A 235 9.70 -16.13 11.64
C THR A 235 10.02 -14.74 11.12
N PHE A 236 9.72 -13.73 11.92
CA PHE A 236 10.01 -12.34 11.58
C PHE A 236 10.14 -11.46 12.82
N ARG A 237 10.72 -10.28 12.62
CA ARG A 237 10.73 -9.18 13.58
C ARG A 237 9.73 -8.12 13.12
N ALA A 238 8.93 -7.61 14.05
CA ALA A 238 7.95 -6.58 13.72
C ALA A 238 8.57 -5.18 13.78
N LEU A 239 7.92 -4.22 13.11
CA LEU A 239 8.27 -2.80 13.25
C LEU A 239 8.02 -2.31 14.68
N ARG A 240 8.97 -1.55 15.21
CA ARG A 240 8.90 -0.88 16.50
C ARG A 240 7.75 0.12 16.56
N PRO A 241 6.89 0.04 17.59
CA PRO A 241 5.78 0.95 17.77
C PRO A 241 6.17 2.30 18.39
N ASP A 242 7.35 2.37 19.03
CA ASP A 242 7.85 3.53 19.77
C ASP A 242 8.67 4.50 18.90
N VAL A 243 9.03 4.10 17.68
CA VAL A 243 9.76 4.95 16.74
C VAL A 243 8.79 5.63 15.78
N ARG A 244 8.70 6.96 15.91
CA ARG A 244 7.93 7.80 14.99
C ARG A 244 8.69 7.93 13.66
N ARG A 245 7.98 7.77 12.54
CA ARG A 245 8.50 8.06 11.20
C ARG A 245 7.99 9.41 10.70
N ASN A 246 8.85 10.16 10.02
CA ASN A 246 8.44 11.41 9.37
C ASN A 246 8.24 11.24 7.86
N TYR A 247 7.26 10.43 7.48
CA TYR A 247 6.90 10.22 6.06
C TYR A 247 6.48 11.49 5.33
N ALA A 248 6.09 12.55 6.06
CA ALA A 248 5.78 13.86 5.49
C ALA A 248 7.02 14.60 4.98
N ARG A 249 8.18 14.38 5.61
CA ARG A 249 9.45 14.91 5.13
C ARG A 249 9.87 14.17 3.85
N VAL A 250 9.82 12.85 3.88
CA VAL A 250 10.17 11.98 2.75
C VAL A 250 9.33 12.29 1.53
N GLU A 251 8.00 12.32 1.68
CA GLU A 251 7.08 12.64 0.58
C GLU A 251 7.41 13.98 -0.08
N ARG A 252 7.65 15.04 0.70
CA ARG A 252 7.98 16.37 0.18
C ARG A 252 9.28 16.38 -0.62
N ILE A 253 10.32 15.70 -0.12
CA ILE A 253 11.61 15.64 -0.82
C ILE A 253 11.44 14.90 -2.15
N LEU A 254 10.81 13.72 -2.12
CA LEU A 254 10.61 12.91 -3.32
C LEU A 254 9.71 13.60 -4.35
N GLU A 255 8.72 14.40 -3.90
CA GLU A 255 7.88 15.19 -4.79
C GLU A 255 8.66 16.36 -5.43
N GLN A 256 9.46 17.10 -4.65
CA GLN A 256 10.30 18.19 -5.16
C GLN A 256 11.35 17.70 -6.15
N GLU A 257 11.87 16.49 -5.96
CA GLU A 257 12.85 15.86 -6.84
C GLU A 257 12.21 15.11 -8.02
N GLY A 258 10.87 15.10 -8.14
CA GLY A 258 10.15 14.44 -9.23
C GLY A 258 10.16 12.91 -9.18
N VAL A 259 10.61 12.31 -8.07
CA VAL A 259 10.59 10.85 -7.85
C VAL A 259 9.17 10.36 -7.54
N LEU A 260 8.42 11.16 -6.78
CA LEU A 260 7.02 10.92 -6.45
C LEU A 260 6.15 11.97 -7.14
N ARG A 261 5.04 11.56 -7.74
CA ARG A 261 4.12 12.48 -8.41
C ARG A 261 2.74 12.40 -7.79
N ASN A 262 2.30 13.48 -7.15
CA ASN A 262 0.90 13.65 -6.75
C ASN A 262 0.12 14.32 -7.87
N ILE A 263 -1.10 13.85 -8.10
CA ILE A 263 -2.01 14.36 -9.13
C ILE A 263 -3.41 14.43 -8.54
N THR A 264 -4.15 15.49 -8.85
CA THR A 264 -5.58 15.55 -8.54
C THR A 264 -6.36 15.91 -9.79
N VAL A 265 -7.27 15.03 -10.22
CA VAL A 265 -8.16 15.24 -11.38
C VAL A 265 -9.60 14.99 -10.94
N GLY A 266 -10.52 15.91 -11.23
CA GLY A 266 -11.92 15.80 -10.80
C GLY A 266 -12.10 15.65 -9.28
N GLY A 267 -11.13 16.10 -8.47
CA GLY A 267 -11.12 15.90 -7.02
C GLY A 267 -10.75 14.49 -6.56
N LEU A 268 -10.31 13.61 -7.47
CA LEU A 268 -9.70 12.31 -7.14
C LEU A 268 -8.18 12.49 -6.97
N HIS A 269 -7.70 12.27 -5.75
CA HIS A 269 -6.26 12.28 -5.47
C HIS A 269 -5.62 10.98 -5.95
N CYS A 270 -4.53 11.10 -6.68
CA CYS A 270 -3.69 9.98 -7.10
C CYS A 270 -2.24 10.28 -6.80
N VAL A 271 -1.45 9.23 -6.61
CA VAL A 271 -0.01 9.31 -6.42
C VAL A 271 0.67 8.19 -7.20
N ALA A 272 1.80 8.46 -7.83
CA ALA A 272 2.55 7.47 -8.60
C ALA A 272 4.06 7.64 -8.43
N THR A 273 4.79 6.53 -8.48
CA THR A 273 6.26 6.51 -8.53
C THR A 273 6.76 5.23 -9.20
N HIS A 274 7.93 5.30 -9.83
CA HIS A 274 8.66 4.11 -10.26
C HIS A 274 9.41 3.50 -9.08
N ALA A 275 9.28 2.19 -8.88
CA ALA A 275 9.80 1.51 -7.70
C ALA A 275 11.31 1.65 -7.55
N GLU A 276 12.08 1.49 -8.64
CA GLU A 276 13.53 1.64 -8.66
C GLU A 276 13.96 3.03 -8.16
N ARG A 277 13.49 4.09 -8.85
CA ARG A 277 13.81 5.49 -8.48
C ARG A 277 13.43 5.81 -7.05
N PHE A 278 12.27 5.32 -6.60
CA PHE A 278 11.83 5.49 -5.22
C PHE A 278 12.79 4.83 -4.23
N ILE A 279 13.09 3.54 -4.43
CA ILE A 279 13.91 2.74 -3.51
C ILE A 279 15.32 3.33 -3.44
N ASP A 280 15.94 3.60 -4.58
CA ASP A 280 17.30 4.11 -4.64
C ASP A 280 17.41 5.47 -3.95
N ARG A 281 16.47 6.39 -4.22
CA ARG A 281 16.47 7.69 -3.55
C ARG A 281 16.16 7.58 -2.07
N ALA A 282 15.24 6.71 -1.69
CA ALA A 282 14.89 6.50 -0.30
C ALA A 282 16.07 5.94 0.52
N LEU A 283 16.90 5.07 -0.06
CA LEU A 283 18.13 4.59 0.57
C LEU A 283 19.13 5.72 0.81
N GLN A 284 19.36 6.59 -0.18
CA GLN A 284 20.21 7.77 0.01
C GLN A 284 19.68 8.69 1.12
N LEU A 285 18.35 8.84 1.24
CA LEU A 285 17.77 9.61 2.35
C LEU A 285 18.01 8.95 3.72
N VAL A 286 18.20 7.63 3.79
CA VAL A 286 18.59 6.95 5.05
C VAL A 286 20.04 7.30 5.40
N ASP A 287 20.94 7.30 4.41
CA ASP A 287 22.34 7.70 4.59
C ASP A 287 22.43 9.17 5.05
N GLU A 288 21.63 10.05 4.46
CA GLU A 288 21.56 11.48 4.79
C GLU A 288 20.87 11.80 6.14
N ASP A 289 20.36 10.81 6.89
CA ASP A 289 19.53 11.01 8.09
C ASP A 289 18.25 11.85 7.83
N ARG A 290 17.70 11.70 6.62
CA ARG A 290 16.51 12.41 6.15
C ARG A 290 15.28 11.53 5.96
N TYR A 291 15.45 10.21 6.07
CA TYR A 291 14.37 9.23 5.92
C TYR A 291 13.56 8.99 7.21
N LEU A 292 14.24 8.90 8.35
CA LEU A 292 13.67 8.48 9.65
C LEU A 292 13.16 9.66 10.49
#